data_AF-A0A5E6MAU4-F1
#
_entry.id   AF-A0A5E6MAU4-F1
#
_cell.length_a   1.000
_cell.length_b   1.000
_cell.length_c   1.000
_cell.angle_alpha   90.00
_cell.angle_beta   90.00
_cell.angle_gamma   90.00
#
_symmetry.space_group_name_H-M   'P 1'
#
loop_
_entity.id
_entity.type
_entity.pdbx_description
1 polymer ?
#
loop_
_entity_poly.entity_id
_entity_poly.type
_entity_poly.pdbx_seq_one_letter_code
_entity_poly.pdbx_strand_id
1 'polypeptide(L)'
;MTTPHRYRLFLDSLRQRVRELSPAEAFHWIREDKGGCIDLRQPRQWVAGHLPKAIHIEFGQLPPAIESKISSSEIPLLCYSGIGERSLIAADLLRQMGFPTVYSLAGGWEAWRKAALPIEIGAFPPCRPPDQRLAGLAQLPHLIDSIRRLSSGFLPSVGPFLRKEDRAVLEFLCVDSKAMEQIVLATDSDEEVISRLREELGPSWPSDHAIREFNDRILHRRKPPETVEEQ
;
A
#
# COMPACT_ATOMS: atom_id res chain seq x y z
N MET A 1 -0.69 16.43 -20.12
CA MET A 1 -1.46 17.58 -19.60
C MET A 1 -0.47 18.68 -19.24
N THR A 2 -0.68 19.89 -19.72
CA THR A 2 0.23 21.03 -19.45
C THR A 2 0.01 21.54 -18.03
N THR A 3 1.06 21.56 -17.22
CA THR A 3 1.03 22.09 -15.85
C THR A 3 0.49 23.54 -15.84
N PRO A 4 -0.58 23.86 -15.08
CA PRO A 4 -1.14 25.20 -15.05
C PRO A 4 -0.10 26.25 -14.66
N HIS A 5 -0.15 27.43 -15.30
CA HIS A 5 0.89 28.46 -15.13
C HIS A 5 1.10 28.88 -13.67
N ARG A 6 0.02 29.08 -12.89
CA ARG A 6 0.10 29.44 -11.47
C ARG A 6 0.78 28.35 -10.64
N TYR A 7 0.44 27.09 -10.91
CA TYR A 7 1.02 25.95 -10.20
C TYR A 7 2.52 25.81 -10.52
N ARG A 8 2.92 26.04 -11.77
CA ARG A 8 4.35 26.09 -12.15
C ARG A 8 5.10 27.19 -11.40
N LEU A 9 4.57 28.42 -11.36
CA LEU A 9 5.20 29.52 -10.61
C LEU A 9 5.32 29.19 -9.12
N PHE A 10 4.31 28.54 -8.55
CA PHE A 10 4.36 28.06 -7.17
C PHE A 10 5.49 27.04 -6.98
N LEU A 11 5.59 26.02 -7.82
CA LEU A 11 6.69 25.04 -7.77
C LEU A 11 8.07 25.69 -7.94
N ASP A 12 8.20 26.67 -8.84
CA ASP A 12 9.44 27.42 -9.02
C ASP A 12 9.82 28.20 -7.75
N SER A 13 8.83 28.78 -7.06
CA SER A 13 9.05 29.44 -5.76
C SER A 13 9.47 28.45 -4.66
N LEU A 14 9.02 27.19 -4.72
CA LEU A 14 9.43 26.15 -3.79
C LEU A 14 10.89 25.75 -4.03
N ARG A 15 11.31 25.59 -5.29
CA ARG A 15 12.69 25.23 -5.65
C ARG A 15 13.73 26.27 -5.20
N GLN A 16 13.32 27.53 -5.02
CA GLN A 16 14.20 28.57 -4.49
C GLN A 16 14.49 28.42 -2.98
N ARG A 17 13.61 27.74 -2.24
CA ARG A 17 13.71 27.63 -0.78
C ARG A 17 13.94 26.21 -0.28
N VAL A 18 13.46 25.19 -1.01
CA VAL A 18 13.70 23.77 -0.72
C VAL A 18 14.87 23.29 -1.55
N ARG A 19 15.90 22.74 -0.89
CA ARG A 19 17.02 22.11 -1.59
C ARG A 19 16.58 20.77 -2.16
N GLU A 20 16.78 20.58 -3.47
CA GLU A 20 16.60 19.29 -4.12
C GLU A 20 17.93 18.51 -4.13
N LEU A 21 17.86 17.20 -3.95
CA LEU A 21 18.98 16.29 -4.17
C LEU A 21 18.76 15.54 -5.49
N SER A 22 19.81 15.42 -6.30
CA SER A 22 19.80 14.51 -7.45
C SER A 22 19.71 13.05 -6.99
N PRO A 23 19.29 12.10 -7.86
CA PRO A 23 19.27 10.68 -7.51
C PRO A 23 20.61 10.15 -6.98
N ALA A 24 21.73 10.59 -7.57
CA ALA A 24 23.07 10.20 -7.12
C ALA A 24 23.38 10.74 -5.71
N GLU A 25 23.11 12.02 -5.44
CA GLU A 25 23.30 12.62 -4.11
C GLU A 25 22.40 11.95 -3.06
N ALA A 26 21.13 11.71 -3.40
CA ALA A 26 20.19 11.01 -2.54
C ALA A 26 20.65 9.59 -2.24
N PHE A 27 21.20 8.87 -3.22
CA PHE A 27 21.75 7.53 -3.00
C PHE A 27 22.92 7.53 -2.02
N HIS A 28 23.87 8.47 -2.17
CA HIS A 28 24.95 8.64 -1.20
C HIS A 28 24.42 9.01 0.19
N TRP A 29 23.45 9.92 0.25
CA TRP A 29 22.83 10.36 1.49
C TRP A 29 22.16 9.21 2.27
N ILE A 30 21.43 8.33 1.56
CA ILE A 30 20.79 7.14 2.14
C ILE A 30 21.82 6.10 2.60
N ARG A 31 22.87 5.88 1.79
CA ARG A 31 23.94 4.93 2.13
C ARG A 31 24.74 5.35 3.36
N GLU A 32 24.95 6.64 3.53
CA GLU A 32 25.65 7.24 4.67
C GLU A 32 24.74 7.43 5.89
N ASP A 33 23.48 7.00 5.82
CA ASP A 33 22.51 7.05 6.93
C ASP A 33 22.28 8.46 7.50
N LYS A 34 22.28 9.47 6.62
CA LYS A 34 22.21 10.89 7.01
C LYS A 34 20.86 11.35 7.55
N GLY A 35 19.84 10.49 7.52
CA GLY A 35 18.52 10.80 8.08
C GLY A 35 17.39 9.93 7.52
N GLY A 36 16.15 10.40 7.66
CA GLY A 36 14.95 9.67 7.23
C GLY A 36 14.58 9.93 5.77
N CYS A 37 14.23 8.86 5.03
CA CYS A 37 13.68 8.99 3.67
C CYS A 37 12.16 8.73 3.69
N ILE A 38 11.35 9.57 3.05
CA ILE A 38 9.89 9.50 3.06
C ILE A 38 9.35 9.36 1.65
N ASP A 39 8.63 8.27 1.38
CA ASP A 39 7.87 8.07 0.14
C ASP A 39 6.44 8.58 0.29
N LEU A 40 6.10 9.58 -0.53
CA LEU A 40 4.80 10.25 -0.55
C LEU A 40 3.83 9.71 -1.61
N ARG A 41 4.20 8.64 -2.32
CA ARG A 41 3.37 8.00 -3.35
C ARG A 41 2.25 7.17 -2.74
N GLN A 42 1.35 6.69 -3.59
CA GLN A 42 0.26 5.81 -3.16
C GLN A 42 0.78 4.44 -2.71
N PRO A 43 0.07 3.70 -1.83
CA PRO A 43 0.46 2.37 -1.37
C PRO A 43 0.87 1.41 -2.49
N ARG A 44 0.08 1.32 -3.58
CA ARG A 44 0.41 0.47 -4.73
C ARG A 44 1.77 0.78 -5.38
N GLN A 45 2.18 2.06 -5.36
CA GLN A 45 3.45 2.51 -5.94
C GLN A 45 4.63 2.20 -5.01
N TRP A 46 4.44 2.36 -3.69
CA TRP A 46 5.40 1.98 -2.67
C TRP A 46 5.74 0.49 -2.75
N VAL A 47 4.70 -0.34 -2.83
CA VAL A 47 4.81 -1.80 -2.85
C VAL A 47 5.53 -2.29 -4.10
N ALA A 48 5.24 -1.70 -5.27
CA ALA A 48 5.92 -2.03 -6.53
C ALA A 48 7.43 -1.72 -6.54
N GLY A 49 7.92 -1.03 -5.51
CA GLY A 49 9.32 -0.70 -5.29
C GLY A 49 9.48 0.72 -4.76
N HIS A 50 10.46 0.92 -3.88
CA HIS A 50 10.76 2.19 -3.24
C HIS A 50 12.26 2.35 -2.99
N LEU A 51 12.67 3.56 -2.63
CA LEU A 51 14.05 3.85 -2.23
C LEU A 51 14.45 3.05 -0.98
N PRO A 52 15.70 2.55 -0.87
CA PRO A 52 16.14 1.79 0.29
C PRO A 52 15.94 2.55 1.61
N LYS A 53 15.52 1.84 2.68
CA LYS A 53 15.26 2.40 4.02
C LYS A 53 14.18 3.48 4.08
N ALA A 54 13.40 3.68 3.02
CA ALA A 54 12.35 4.67 3.04
C ALA A 54 11.22 4.29 4.02
N ILE A 55 10.48 5.29 4.46
CA ILE A 55 9.26 5.15 5.26
C ILE A 55 8.11 5.60 4.38
N HIS A 56 7.07 4.77 4.27
CA HIS A 56 5.89 5.13 3.50
C HIS A 56 4.93 6.01 4.31
N ILE A 57 4.66 7.21 3.80
CA ILE A 57 3.62 8.11 4.31
C ILE A 57 2.99 8.79 3.11
N GLU A 58 1.79 8.40 2.71
CA GLU A 58 1.13 9.04 1.55
C GLU A 58 0.99 10.56 1.78
N PHE A 59 1.17 11.36 0.71
CA PHE A 59 1.19 12.83 0.78
C PHE A 59 0.04 13.44 1.61
N GLY A 60 -1.19 12.95 1.42
CA GLY A 60 -2.36 13.46 2.15
C GLY A 60 -2.38 13.13 3.65
N GLN A 61 -1.60 12.13 4.07
CA GLN A 61 -1.48 11.67 5.46
C GLN A 61 -0.23 12.22 6.14
N LEU A 62 0.60 13.00 5.45
CA LEU A 62 1.88 13.46 5.97
C LEU A 62 1.76 14.28 7.27
N PRO A 63 0.94 15.35 7.35
CA PRO A 63 0.87 16.15 8.58
C PRO A 63 0.48 15.35 9.83
N PRO A 64 -0.60 14.53 9.84
CA PRO A 64 -0.99 13.81 11.04
C PRO A 64 -0.08 12.60 11.35
N ALA A 65 0.66 12.06 10.37
CA ALA A 65 1.44 10.84 10.57
C ALA A 65 2.91 11.09 10.95
N ILE A 66 3.50 12.22 10.56
CA ILE A 66 4.95 12.42 10.62
C ILE A 66 5.54 12.28 12.02
N GLU A 67 4.90 12.85 13.04
CA GLU A 67 5.39 12.82 14.43
C GLU A 67 5.38 11.41 15.04
N SER A 68 4.48 10.53 14.57
CA SER A 68 4.45 9.12 14.99
C SER A 68 5.57 8.28 14.36
N LYS A 69 6.18 8.77 13.27
CA LYS A 69 7.17 8.04 12.47
C LYS A 69 8.58 8.57 12.66
N ILE A 70 8.74 9.88 12.85
CA ILE A 70 10.01 10.55 13.04
C ILE A 70 10.01 11.16 14.44
N SER A 71 10.77 10.53 15.34
CA SER A 71 10.79 10.84 16.77
C SER A 71 11.47 12.16 17.13
N SER A 72 12.24 12.74 16.20
CA SER A 72 12.95 14.00 16.42
C SER A 72 12.91 14.85 15.16
N SER A 73 12.49 16.09 15.31
CA SER A 73 12.48 17.09 14.23
C SER A 73 13.88 17.43 13.72
N GLU A 74 14.93 17.18 14.50
CA GLU A 74 16.32 17.47 14.14
C GLU A 74 16.88 16.52 13.08
N ILE A 75 16.22 15.37 12.86
CA ILE A 75 16.65 14.40 11.85
C ILE A 75 16.43 15.00 10.46
N PRO A 76 17.48 15.11 9.63
CA PRO A 76 17.31 15.54 8.24
C PRO A 76 16.38 14.57 7.48
N LEU A 77 15.47 15.13 6.70
CA LEU A 77 14.50 14.34 5.93
C LEU A 77 14.72 14.48 4.43
N LEU A 78 14.55 13.39 3.70
CA LEU A 78 14.49 13.35 2.25
C LEU A 78 13.12 12.87 1.81
N CYS A 79 12.31 13.75 1.23
CA CYS A 79 11.00 13.42 0.68
C CYS A 79 11.09 13.12 -0.82
N TYR A 80 10.32 12.14 -1.29
CA TYR A 80 10.13 11.95 -2.72
C TYR A 80 8.69 11.59 -3.08
N SER A 81 8.34 11.85 -4.34
CA SER A 81 7.05 11.50 -4.94
C SER A 81 7.30 10.90 -6.33
N GLY A 82 6.26 10.68 -7.13
CA GLY A 82 6.40 10.13 -8.49
C GLY A 82 7.39 10.91 -9.36
N ILE A 83 7.16 12.21 -9.50
CA ILE A 83 7.96 13.12 -10.36
C ILE A 83 8.63 14.28 -9.60
N GLY A 84 8.54 14.31 -8.27
CA GLY A 84 9.23 15.31 -7.43
C GLY A 84 8.39 16.52 -7.01
N GLU A 85 7.23 16.79 -7.63
CA GLU A 85 6.43 17.97 -7.30
C GLU A 85 5.79 17.91 -5.91
N ARG A 86 5.15 16.79 -5.55
CA ARG A 86 4.54 16.62 -4.22
C ARG A 86 5.57 16.62 -3.10
N SER A 87 6.80 16.16 -3.39
CA SER A 87 7.88 16.19 -2.39
C SER A 87 8.43 17.59 -2.15
N LEU A 88 8.42 18.48 -3.13
CA LEU A 88 8.72 19.91 -2.91
C LEU A 88 7.70 20.54 -1.96
N ILE A 89 6.42 20.28 -2.18
CA ILE A 89 5.33 20.80 -1.34
C ILE A 89 5.43 20.23 0.08
N ALA A 90 5.67 18.91 0.20
CA ALA A 90 5.84 18.25 1.48
C ALA A 90 7.06 18.78 2.25
N ALA A 91 8.19 19.00 1.57
CA ALA A 91 9.39 19.52 2.22
C ALA A 91 9.16 20.93 2.80
N ASP A 92 8.47 21.80 2.07
CA ASP A 92 8.11 23.13 2.56
C ASP A 92 7.12 23.07 3.74
N LEU A 93 6.12 22.20 3.65
CA LEU A 93 5.17 21.96 4.73
C LEU A 93 5.86 21.48 6.01
N LEU A 94 6.73 20.47 5.90
CA LEU A 94 7.47 19.93 7.04
C LEU A 94 8.39 20.98 7.68
N ARG A 95 9.02 21.85 6.87
CA ARG A 95 9.78 22.99 7.41
C ARG A 95 8.93 23.95 8.22
N GLN A 96 7.72 24.26 7.75
CA GLN A 96 6.76 25.07 8.50
C GLN A 96 6.28 24.37 9.78
N MET A 97 6.27 23.03 9.81
CA MET A 97 5.97 22.22 11.00
C MET A 97 7.17 22.07 11.96
N GLY A 98 8.33 22.67 11.67
CA GLY A 98 9.48 22.67 12.57
C GLY A 98 10.57 21.64 12.25
N PHE A 99 10.51 20.94 11.11
CA PHE A 99 11.63 20.13 10.62
C PHE A 99 12.64 21.03 9.89
N PRO A 100 13.80 21.38 10.48
CA PRO A 100 14.66 22.43 9.96
C PRO A 100 15.35 22.03 8.65
N THR A 101 15.60 20.74 8.46
CA THR A 101 16.33 20.20 7.30
C THR A 101 15.48 19.19 6.54
N VAL A 102 14.84 19.64 5.46
CA VAL A 102 14.06 18.77 4.58
C VAL A 102 14.44 18.99 3.12
N TYR A 103 14.76 17.90 2.43
CA TYR A 103 15.13 17.85 1.02
C TYR A 103 14.02 17.23 0.19
N SER A 104 13.97 17.57 -1.10
CA SER A 104 13.15 16.87 -2.10
C SER A 104 14.03 16.11 -3.08
N LEU A 105 13.62 14.91 -3.51
CA LEU A 105 14.30 14.19 -4.59
C LEU A 105 13.95 14.81 -5.96
N ALA A 106 14.95 15.36 -6.64
CA ALA A 106 14.80 15.94 -7.96
C ALA A 106 14.30 14.88 -8.97
N GLY A 107 13.17 15.17 -9.62
CA GLY A 107 12.52 14.25 -10.57
C GLY A 107 11.90 12.99 -9.94
N GLY A 108 11.92 12.88 -8.60
CA GLY A 108 11.24 11.83 -7.86
C GLY A 108 11.64 10.40 -8.20
N TRP A 109 10.70 9.49 -7.99
CA TRP A 109 10.83 8.05 -8.30
C TRP A 109 11.18 7.78 -9.76
N GLU A 110 10.63 8.55 -10.70
CA GLU A 110 10.95 8.37 -12.11
C GLU A 110 12.43 8.60 -12.41
N ALA A 111 13.01 9.67 -11.85
CA ALA A 111 14.44 9.95 -12.00
C ALA A 111 15.30 8.88 -11.32
N TRP A 112 14.90 8.41 -10.14
CA TRP A 112 15.58 7.30 -9.45
C TRP A 112 15.62 6.03 -10.30
N ARG A 113 14.49 5.64 -10.88
CA ARG A 113 14.40 4.48 -11.76
C ARG A 113 15.22 4.65 -13.04
N LYS A 114 15.19 5.84 -13.66
CA LYS A 114 16.01 6.15 -14.85
C LYS A 114 17.51 6.05 -14.56
N ALA A 115 17.93 6.40 -13.34
CA ALA A 115 19.30 6.27 -12.88
C ALA A 115 19.71 4.82 -12.54
N ALA A 116 18.79 3.84 -12.67
CA ALA A 116 19.03 2.42 -12.37
C ALA A 116 19.60 2.18 -10.95
N LEU A 117 19.20 3.02 -9.99
CA LEU A 117 19.64 2.92 -8.61
C LEU A 117 18.91 1.80 -7.86
N PRO A 118 19.50 1.25 -6.78
CA PRO A 118 18.88 0.18 -6.00
C PRO A 118 17.49 0.55 -5.46
N ILE A 119 16.61 -0.44 -5.39
CA ILE A 119 15.27 -0.31 -4.82
C ILE A 119 15.03 -1.43 -3.81
N GLU A 120 14.19 -1.16 -2.83
CA GLU A 120 13.57 -2.18 -1.97
C GLU A 120 12.16 -2.45 -2.47
N ILE A 121 11.73 -3.70 -2.40
CA ILE A 121 10.34 -4.08 -2.67
C ILE A 121 9.66 -4.15 -1.31
N GLY A 122 8.52 -3.49 -1.17
CA GLY A 122 7.78 -3.53 0.09
C GLY A 122 7.47 -4.96 0.48
N ALA A 123 7.83 -5.30 1.71
CA ALA A 123 7.18 -6.41 2.39
C ALA A 123 5.70 -6.05 2.39
N PHE A 124 4.92 -6.75 1.58
CA PHE A 124 3.49 -6.74 1.76
C PHE A 124 3.20 -7.10 3.21
N PRO A 125 2.24 -6.41 3.87
CA PRO A 125 1.67 -6.96 5.08
C PRO A 125 1.37 -8.44 4.84
N PRO A 126 1.73 -9.34 5.77
CA PRO A 126 1.33 -10.73 5.62
C PRO A 126 -0.18 -10.74 5.36
N CYS A 127 -0.63 -11.64 4.47
CA CYS A 127 -2.07 -11.76 4.25
C CYS A 127 -2.73 -11.98 5.60
N ARG A 128 -3.82 -11.24 5.85
CA ARG A 128 -4.57 -11.38 7.09
C ARG A 128 -4.92 -12.85 7.34
N PRO A 129 -4.94 -13.28 8.62
CA PRO A 129 -5.14 -14.66 8.94
C PRO A 129 -6.54 -15.08 8.47
N PRO A 130 -6.73 -16.30 7.91
CA PRO A 130 -7.99 -16.67 7.27
C PRO A 130 -9.25 -16.75 8.14
N ASP A 131 -9.09 -16.79 9.45
CA ASP A 131 -10.17 -16.68 10.42
C ASP A 131 -10.67 -15.24 10.61
N GLN A 132 -9.88 -14.24 10.22
CA GLN A 132 -10.33 -12.85 10.19
C GLN A 132 -11.48 -12.70 9.19
N ARG A 133 -12.50 -11.96 9.61
CA ARG A 133 -13.74 -11.76 8.86
C ARG A 133 -13.83 -10.35 8.30
N LEU A 134 -14.30 -10.22 7.06
CA LEU A 134 -14.69 -8.95 6.46
C LEU A 134 -16.13 -9.07 5.97
N ALA A 135 -17.00 -8.13 6.33
CA ALA A 135 -18.46 -8.25 6.13
C ALA A 135 -19.04 -9.58 6.64
N GLY A 136 -18.49 -10.10 7.73
CA GLY A 136 -18.87 -11.40 8.32
C GLY A 136 -18.23 -12.61 7.64
N LEU A 137 -17.59 -12.49 6.47
CA LEU A 137 -17.00 -13.61 5.73
C LEU A 137 -15.54 -13.86 6.13
N ALA A 138 -15.25 -15.07 6.59
CA ALA A 138 -13.89 -15.59 6.75
C ALA A 138 -13.23 -15.81 5.38
N GLN A 139 -11.90 -15.88 5.34
CA GLN A 139 -11.07 -16.03 4.12
C GLN A 139 -11.13 -14.85 3.13
N LEU A 140 -12.22 -14.09 3.05
CA LEU A 140 -12.38 -12.93 2.18
C LEU A 140 -11.26 -11.88 2.35
N PRO A 141 -10.93 -11.39 3.56
CA PRO A 141 -9.82 -10.44 3.72
C PRO A 141 -8.48 -11.02 3.26
N HIS A 142 -8.21 -12.31 3.51
CA HIS A 142 -7.01 -12.95 2.99
C HIS A 142 -7.02 -12.99 1.44
N LEU A 143 -8.14 -13.32 0.80
CA LEU A 143 -8.26 -13.35 -0.65
C LEU A 143 -7.98 -11.97 -1.26
N ILE A 144 -8.57 -10.91 -0.71
CA ILE A 144 -8.34 -9.52 -1.10
C ILE A 144 -6.85 -9.18 -1.00
N ASP A 145 -6.22 -9.49 0.13
CA ASP A 145 -4.80 -9.24 0.34
C ASP A 145 -3.94 -10.00 -0.68
N SER A 146 -4.33 -11.24 -1.03
CA SER A 146 -3.59 -12.08 -1.98
C SER A 146 -3.66 -11.56 -3.40
N ILE A 147 -4.81 -11.00 -3.80
CA ILE A 147 -5.00 -10.35 -5.10
C ILE A 147 -4.16 -9.08 -5.19
N ARG A 148 -4.27 -8.18 -4.19
CA ARG A 148 -3.44 -6.96 -4.11
C ARG A 148 -1.94 -7.27 -4.08
N ARG A 149 -1.59 -8.41 -3.47
CA ARG A 149 -0.23 -8.96 -3.47
C ARG A 149 0.26 -9.33 -4.84
N LEU A 150 -0.49 -10.16 -5.53
CA LEU A 150 -0.14 -10.59 -6.89
C LEU A 150 -0.01 -9.40 -7.84
N SER A 151 -0.97 -8.46 -7.79
CA SER A 151 -0.99 -7.31 -8.71
C SER A 151 0.19 -6.36 -8.53
N SER A 152 0.79 -6.29 -7.34
CA SER A 152 1.96 -5.43 -7.11
C SER A 152 3.29 -6.19 -7.20
N GLY A 153 3.29 -7.37 -7.81
CA GLY A 153 4.51 -8.10 -8.18
C GLY A 153 5.00 -9.11 -7.15
N PHE A 154 4.25 -9.36 -6.07
CA PHE A 154 4.56 -10.47 -5.17
C PHE A 154 4.05 -11.78 -5.79
N LEU A 155 4.96 -12.71 -6.03
CA LEU A 155 4.62 -14.06 -6.48
C LEU A 155 4.53 -14.98 -5.27
N PRO A 156 3.32 -15.27 -4.73
CA PRO A 156 3.16 -16.27 -3.68
C PRO A 156 3.52 -17.66 -4.22
N SER A 157 3.89 -18.58 -3.32
CA SER A 157 4.08 -20.00 -3.66
C SER A 157 2.82 -20.65 -4.26
N VAL A 158 1.64 -20.13 -3.88
CA VAL A 158 0.35 -20.49 -4.47
C VAL A 158 -0.41 -19.20 -4.80
N GLY A 159 -0.76 -19.02 -6.06
CA GLY A 159 -1.52 -17.86 -6.54
C GLY A 159 -2.91 -17.72 -5.90
N PRO A 160 -3.47 -16.50 -5.82
CA PRO A 160 -4.88 -16.31 -5.46
C PRO A 160 -5.76 -17.17 -6.38
N PHE A 161 -6.90 -17.63 -5.85
CA PHE A 161 -7.87 -18.49 -6.55
C PHE A 161 -7.43 -19.95 -6.79
N LEU A 162 -6.17 -20.31 -6.56
CA LEU A 162 -5.72 -21.71 -6.65
C LEU A 162 -5.94 -22.48 -5.34
N ARG A 163 -6.08 -21.76 -4.22
CA ARG A 163 -6.39 -22.37 -2.92
C ARG A 163 -7.86 -22.76 -2.85
N LYS A 164 -8.15 -23.91 -2.23
CA LYS A 164 -9.51 -24.45 -2.11
C LYS A 164 -10.45 -23.47 -1.39
N GLU A 165 -9.90 -22.71 -0.44
CA GLU A 165 -10.62 -21.73 0.36
C GLU A 165 -10.97 -20.49 -0.46
N ASP A 166 -10.04 -20.01 -1.30
CA ASP A 166 -10.28 -18.88 -2.20
C ASP A 166 -11.40 -19.23 -3.20
N ARG A 167 -11.38 -20.45 -3.76
CA ARG A 167 -12.43 -20.95 -4.66
C ARG A 167 -13.77 -21.07 -3.94
N ALA A 168 -13.78 -21.54 -2.70
CA ALA A 168 -14.99 -21.64 -1.91
C ALA A 168 -15.64 -20.27 -1.63
N VAL A 169 -14.84 -19.21 -1.43
CA VAL A 169 -15.36 -17.83 -1.31
C VAL A 169 -16.00 -17.38 -2.63
N LEU A 170 -15.32 -17.58 -3.76
CA LEU A 170 -15.85 -17.24 -5.08
C LEU A 170 -17.16 -17.98 -5.40
N GLU A 171 -17.19 -19.28 -5.14
CA GLU A 171 -18.38 -20.14 -5.32
C GLU A 171 -19.53 -19.70 -4.41
N PHE A 172 -19.24 -19.35 -3.16
CA PHE A 172 -20.26 -18.91 -2.20
C PHE A 172 -20.88 -17.56 -2.57
N LEU A 173 -20.07 -16.64 -3.09
CA LEU A 173 -20.53 -15.34 -3.56
C LEU A 173 -21.10 -15.38 -4.98
N CYS A 174 -20.95 -16.50 -5.70
CA CYS A 174 -21.26 -16.62 -7.13
C CYS A 174 -20.53 -15.56 -7.99
N VAL A 175 -19.27 -15.25 -7.65
CA VAL A 175 -18.43 -14.27 -8.37
C VAL A 175 -17.26 -14.99 -9.04
N ASP A 176 -17.02 -14.71 -10.32
CA ASP A 176 -15.85 -15.27 -11.01
C ASP A 176 -14.54 -14.59 -10.58
N SER A 177 -13.41 -15.29 -10.77
CA SER A 177 -12.10 -14.79 -10.32
C SER A 177 -11.70 -13.47 -10.95
N LYS A 178 -12.10 -13.21 -12.21
CA LYS A 178 -11.74 -11.99 -12.93
C LYS A 178 -12.56 -10.81 -12.45
N ALA A 179 -13.86 -11.00 -12.21
CA ALA A 179 -14.72 -9.99 -11.59
C ALA A 179 -14.21 -9.62 -10.20
N MET A 180 -13.91 -10.61 -9.35
CA MET A 180 -13.33 -10.37 -8.02
C MET A 180 -12.01 -9.58 -8.10
N GLU A 181 -11.10 -9.97 -8.99
CA GLU A 181 -9.85 -9.25 -9.21
C GLU A 181 -10.08 -7.79 -9.63
N GLN A 182 -10.98 -7.55 -10.60
CA GLN A 182 -11.29 -6.18 -11.05
C GLN A 182 -11.86 -5.32 -9.91
N ILE A 183 -12.77 -5.85 -9.10
CA ILE A 183 -13.34 -5.14 -7.95
C ILE A 183 -12.27 -4.78 -6.92
N VAL A 184 -11.38 -5.72 -6.60
CA VAL A 184 -10.31 -5.52 -5.61
C VAL A 184 -9.25 -4.54 -6.09
N LEU A 185 -8.94 -4.53 -7.39
CA LEU A 185 -7.91 -3.66 -7.97
C LEU A 185 -8.43 -2.26 -8.34
N ALA A 186 -9.74 -2.10 -8.48
CA ALA A 186 -10.39 -0.81 -8.75
C ALA A 186 -10.66 0.01 -7.48
N THR A 187 -10.36 -0.52 -6.29
CA THR A 187 -10.72 0.05 -4.98
C THR A 187 -9.50 0.16 -4.06
N ASP A 188 -9.42 1.27 -3.33
CA ASP A 188 -8.29 1.56 -2.44
C ASP A 188 -8.57 1.15 -0.98
N SER A 189 -9.82 0.80 -0.64
CA SER A 189 -10.24 0.40 0.71
C SER A 189 -11.06 -0.89 0.73
N ASP A 190 -11.10 -1.58 1.87
CA ASP A 190 -11.91 -2.78 2.05
C ASP A 190 -13.42 -2.47 2.06
N GLU A 191 -13.81 -1.29 2.56
CA GLU A 191 -15.20 -0.84 2.58
C GLU A 191 -15.74 -0.66 1.16
N GLU A 192 -14.93 -0.11 0.25
CA GLU A 192 -15.28 0.01 -1.16
C GLU A 192 -15.40 -1.34 -1.86
N VAL A 193 -14.53 -2.30 -1.54
CA VAL A 193 -14.65 -3.69 -2.06
C VAL A 193 -16.00 -4.27 -1.66
N ILE A 194 -16.40 -4.12 -0.39
CA ILE A 194 -17.69 -4.63 0.08
C ILE A 194 -18.87 -3.88 -0.56
N SER A 195 -18.80 -2.56 -0.71
CA SER A 195 -19.84 -1.79 -1.39
C SER A 195 -20.04 -2.28 -2.82
N ARG A 196 -18.94 -2.42 -3.58
CA ARG A 196 -18.95 -2.93 -4.96
C ARG A 196 -19.53 -4.35 -5.06
N LEU A 197 -19.11 -5.25 -4.17
CA LEU A 197 -19.65 -6.61 -4.16
C LEU A 197 -21.15 -6.63 -3.83
N ARG A 198 -21.61 -5.77 -2.90
CA ARG A 198 -23.04 -5.63 -2.59
C ARG A 198 -23.84 -5.03 -3.75
N GLU A 199 -23.28 -4.08 -4.46
CA GLU A 199 -23.88 -3.50 -5.67
C GLU A 199 -24.00 -4.54 -6.80
N GLU A 200 -22.96 -5.33 -7.04
CA GLU A 200 -22.99 -6.37 -8.08
C GLU A 200 -23.93 -7.52 -7.73
N LEU A 201 -23.94 -7.97 -6.48
CA LEU A 201 -24.76 -9.11 -6.05
C LEU A 201 -26.22 -8.71 -5.77
N GLY A 202 -26.45 -7.46 -5.34
CA GLY A 202 -27.75 -6.91 -4.98
C GLY A 202 -28.52 -7.84 -4.03
N PRO A 203 -29.73 -8.32 -4.42
CA PRO A 203 -30.55 -9.21 -3.58
C PRO A 203 -29.94 -10.61 -3.39
N SER A 204 -28.92 -10.96 -4.19
CA SER A 204 -28.20 -12.24 -4.09
C SER A 204 -27.13 -12.22 -3.00
N TRP A 205 -26.95 -11.10 -2.29
CA TRP A 205 -26.03 -11.04 -1.16
C TRP A 205 -26.43 -12.07 -0.09
N PRO A 206 -25.49 -12.90 0.41
CA PRO A 206 -25.81 -13.95 1.37
C PRO A 206 -26.38 -13.41 2.68
N SER A 207 -27.37 -14.13 3.24
CA SER A 207 -27.91 -13.81 4.56
C SER A 207 -26.90 -14.10 5.68
N ASP A 208 -27.06 -13.46 6.84
CA ASP A 208 -26.20 -13.68 8.01
C ASP A 208 -26.18 -15.15 8.46
N HIS A 209 -27.28 -15.89 8.24
CA HIS A 209 -27.33 -17.33 8.51
C HIS A 209 -26.44 -18.11 7.54
N ALA A 210 -26.55 -17.85 6.22
CA ALA A 210 -25.72 -18.49 5.21
C ALA A 210 -24.23 -18.18 5.39
N ILE A 211 -23.90 -16.93 5.77
CA ILE A 211 -22.52 -16.52 6.06
C ILE A 211 -21.95 -17.31 7.26
N ARG A 212 -22.75 -17.52 8.32
CA ARG A 212 -22.32 -18.31 9.48
C ARG A 212 -22.04 -19.76 9.10
N GLU A 213 -22.95 -20.42 8.40
CA GLU A 213 -22.76 -21.80 7.94
C GLU A 213 -21.54 -21.94 7.03
N PHE A 214 -21.34 -20.99 6.12
CA PHE A 214 -20.16 -20.94 5.26
C PHE A 214 -18.86 -20.85 6.06
N ASN A 215 -18.81 -19.93 7.03
CA ASN A 215 -17.64 -19.74 7.88
C ASN A 215 -17.32 -21.00 8.68
N ASP A 216 -18.33 -21.62 9.28
CA ASP A 216 -18.14 -22.87 10.02
C ASP A 216 -17.54 -23.93 9.10
N ARG A 217 -18.08 -24.10 7.89
CA ARG A 217 -17.55 -25.06 6.91
C ARG A 217 -16.11 -24.76 6.49
N ILE A 218 -15.75 -23.50 6.23
CA ILE A 218 -14.38 -23.13 5.82
C ILE A 218 -13.37 -23.27 6.96
N LEU A 219 -13.75 -22.89 8.18
CA LEU A 219 -12.82 -22.89 9.32
C LEU A 219 -12.63 -24.30 9.89
N HIS A 220 -13.67 -25.15 9.88
CA HIS A 220 -13.53 -26.54 10.33
C HIS A 220 -12.67 -27.39 9.37
N ARG A 221 -12.53 -27.01 8.09
CA ARG A 221 -11.55 -27.61 7.17
C ARG A 221 -10.09 -27.37 7.58
N ARG A 222 -9.82 -26.45 8.52
CA ARG A 222 -8.46 -26.13 9.01
C ARG A 222 -8.04 -26.89 10.26
N LYS A 223 -8.95 -27.53 11.00
CA LYS A 223 -8.53 -28.34 12.15
C LYS A 223 -7.72 -29.54 11.62
N PRO A 224 -6.43 -29.70 11.99
CA PRO A 224 -5.79 -30.99 11.82
C PRO A 224 -6.64 -32.03 12.57
N PRO A 225 -6.70 -33.30 12.12
CA PRO A 225 -7.42 -34.32 12.85
C PRO A 225 -6.93 -34.31 14.29
N GLU A 226 -7.87 -34.22 15.24
CA GLU A 226 -7.58 -34.43 16.65
C GLU A 226 -6.87 -35.79 16.72
N THR A 227 -5.60 -35.79 17.11
CA THR A 227 -4.87 -37.02 17.42
C THR A 227 -5.73 -37.76 18.42
N VAL A 228 -6.32 -38.86 17.97
CA VAL A 228 -6.98 -39.83 18.82
C VAL A 228 -5.88 -40.31 19.76
N GLU A 229 -5.88 -39.82 21.00
CA GLU A 229 -5.13 -40.46 22.08
C GLU A 229 -5.75 -41.85 22.24
N GLU A 230 -5.04 -42.86 21.73
CA GLU A 230 -5.28 -44.25 22.06
C GLU A 230 -5.10 -44.41 23.58
N GLN A 231 -6.20 -44.70 24.27
CA GLN A 231 -6.22 -45.38 25.57
C GLN A 231 -7.28 -46.50 25.52
#